data_AF-A0A966YVN3-F1
#
_entry.id   AF-A0A966YVN3-F1
#
_cell.length_a   1.000
_cell.length_b   1.000
_cell.length_c   1.000
_cell.angle_alpha   90.00
_cell.angle_beta   90.00
_cell.angle_gamma   90.00
#
_symmetry.space_group_name_H-M   'P 1'
#
loop_
_entity.id
_entity.type
_entity.pdbx_description
1 polymer ?
#
loop_
_entity_poly.entity_id
_entity_poly.type
_entity_poly.pdbx_seq_one_letter_code
_entity_poly.pdbx_strand_id
1 'polypeptide(L)'
;MTLRRVLRALVSVALAPRRHRQRRPDVAPQGQEHYIPTALAVDSASMQTSADSIPVATTPEGGWGETWPAPVLAGCDEPLVDEAPDLRGVWKVVDGPFVGHIERIEQAGRRVVITTTGVIHDMVANGTLERGVNDVDPTGGAVSVAARFNDGRLDLFPNNMRRAVVTRYLDGDEMVWRYGPYRNRLRRLEAPTDGVQTELLKEADDV
;
A
#
# COMPACT_ATOMS: atom_id res chain seq x y z
N MET A 1 -2.42 25.60 -5.45
CA MET A 1 -2.46 25.11 -4.05
C MET A 1 -2.00 26.24 -3.14
N THR A 2 -2.76 26.57 -2.07
CA THR A 2 -2.42 27.72 -1.21
C THR A 2 -1.25 27.39 -0.26
N LEU A 3 -0.44 28.38 0.11
CA LEU A 3 0.73 28.22 1.00
C LEU A 3 0.36 27.51 2.32
N ARG A 4 -0.82 27.80 2.86
CA ARG A 4 -1.36 27.16 4.08
C ARG A 4 -1.60 25.65 3.91
N ARG A 5 -2.04 25.19 2.74
CA ARG A 5 -2.25 23.76 2.46
C ARG A 5 -0.92 23.02 2.33
N VAL A 6 0.07 23.63 1.69
CA VAL A 6 1.43 23.09 1.57
C VAL A 6 2.06 22.94 2.96
N LEU A 7 1.98 23.99 3.80
CA LEU A 7 2.55 23.95 5.15
C LEU A 7 1.91 22.88 6.04
N ARG A 8 0.57 22.73 5.99
CA ARG A 8 -0.13 21.67 6.73
C ARG A 8 0.31 20.28 6.28
N ALA A 9 0.40 20.02 4.97
CA ALA A 9 0.85 18.74 4.45
C ALA A 9 2.28 18.41 4.91
N LEU A 10 3.20 19.38 4.89
CA LEU A 10 4.58 19.19 5.37
C LEU A 10 4.66 18.88 6.88
N VAL A 11 3.85 19.55 7.70
CA VAL A 11 3.76 19.26 9.14
C VAL A 11 3.19 17.87 9.40
N SER A 12 2.13 17.48 8.67
CA SER A 12 1.54 16.14 8.78
C SER A 12 2.56 15.05 8.42
N VAL A 13 3.30 15.22 7.32
CA VAL A 13 4.38 14.30 6.93
C VAL A 13 5.44 14.24 8.03
N ALA A 14 5.93 15.38 8.52
CA ALA A 14 6.98 15.44 9.55
C ALA A 14 6.58 14.80 10.90
N LEU A 15 5.29 14.84 11.26
CA LEU A 15 4.77 14.22 12.48
C LEU A 15 4.36 12.75 12.30
N ALA A 16 4.34 12.24 11.07
CA ALA A 16 3.81 10.91 10.79
C ALA A 16 4.53 9.78 11.54
N PRO A 17 5.87 9.74 11.67
CA PRO A 17 6.53 8.70 12.46
C PRO A 17 6.14 8.73 13.95
N ARG A 18 5.93 9.92 14.52
CA ARG A 18 5.49 10.06 15.92
C ARG A 18 4.08 9.54 16.10
N ARG A 19 3.15 9.91 15.20
CA ARG A 19 1.77 9.41 15.21
C ARG A 19 1.71 7.90 15.02
N HIS A 20 2.55 7.37 14.13
CA HIS A 20 2.71 5.93 13.92
C HIS A 20 3.05 5.21 15.22
N ARG A 21 4.09 5.67 15.94
CA ARG A 21 4.49 5.06 17.22
C ARG A 21 3.47 5.20 18.36
N GLN A 22 2.55 6.15 18.28
CA GLN A 22 1.52 6.38 19.31
C GLN A 22 0.25 5.56 19.07
N ARG A 23 0.10 4.95 17.89
CA ARG A 23 -1.08 4.17 17.54
C ARG A 23 -0.93 2.72 18.02
N ARG A 24 -2.02 1.95 17.96
CA ARG A 24 -1.97 0.51 18.20
C ARG A 24 -1.04 -0.16 17.17
N PRO A 25 -0.20 -1.13 17.56
CA PRO A 25 0.64 -1.87 16.62
C PRO A 25 -0.20 -2.48 15.50
N ASP A 26 0.34 -2.48 14.27
CA ASP A 26 -0.31 -3.14 13.14
C ASP A 26 -0.24 -4.66 13.35
N VAL A 27 -1.38 -5.33 13.22
CA VAL A 27 -1.47 -6.80 13.27
C VAL A 27 -1.57 -7.33 11.85
N ALA A 28 -0.74 -8.32 11.52
CA ALA A 28 -0.74 -8.93 10.19
C ALA A 28 -2.07 -9.64 9.91
N PRO A 29 -2.52 -9.70 8.64
CA PRO A 29 -3.71 -10.45 8.28
C PRO A 29 -3.57 -11.93 8.64
N GLN A 30 -4.66 -12.60 9.04
CA GLN A 30 -4.60 -14.02 9.43
C GLN A 30 -4.84 -14.97 8.25
N GLY A 31 -5.71 -14.59 7.32
CA GLY A 31 -6.07 -15.42 6.16
C GLY A 31 -4.95 -15.54 5.12
N GLN A 32 -4.75 -16.74 4.57
CA GLN A 32 -3.74 -17.00 3.54
C GLN A 32 -3.99 -16.22 2.24
N GLU A 33 -5.25 -15.89 1.95
CA GLU A 33 -5.67 -15.11 0.79
C GLU A 33 -5.01 -13.74 0.72
N HIS A 34 -4.51 -13.21 1.84
CA HIS A 34 -3.82 -11.93 1.88
C HIS A 34 -2.36 -12.01 1.41
N TYR A 35 -1.75 -13.20 1.51
CA TYR A 35 -0.32 -13.40 1.30
C TYR A 35 0.01 -13.97 -0.07
N ILE A 36 -0.92 -14.72 -0.65
CA ILE A 36 -0.75 -15.39 -1.95
C ILE A 36 -1.15 -14.40 -3.04
N PRO A 37 -0.21 -13.84 -3.83
CA PRO A 37 -0.57 -12.97 -4.95
C PRO A 37 -1.40 -13.74 -5.97
N THR A 38 -2.43 -13.09 -6.53
CA THR A 38 -3.21 -13.69 -7.62
C THR A 38 -2.30 -14.00 -8.80
N ALA A 39 -2.43 -15.20 -9.37
CA ALA A 39 -1.71 -15.57 -10.57
C ALA A 39 -2.18 -14.69 -11.74
N LEU A 40 -1.23 -14.09 -12.44
CA LEU A 40 -1.54 -13.27 -13.61
C LEU A 40 -1.40 -14.12 -14.87
N ALA A 41 -2.17 -13.78 -15.89
CA ALA A 41 -2.00 -14.33 -17.22
C ALA A 41 -0.60 -14.00 -17.76
N VAL A 42 -0.14 -14.80 -18.72
CA VAL A 42 1.18 -14.61 -19.36
C VAL A 42 1.20 -13.37 -20.24
N ASP A 43 0.06 -13.01 -20.82
CA ASP A 43 -0.13 -11.84 -21.65
C ASP A 43 -1.60 -11.38 -21.63
N SER A 44 -1.85 -10.21 -22.22
CA SER A 44 -3.20 -9.64 -22.28
C SER A 44 -4.17 -10.45 -23.15
N ALA A 45 -3.67 -11.32 -24.04
CA ALA A 45 -4.52 -12.13 -24.93
C ALA A 45 -5.10 -13.37 -24.23
N SER A 46 -4.42 -13.85 -23.19
CA SER A 46 -4.82 -15.00 -22.36
C SER A 46 -5.54 -14.62 -21.06
N MET A 47 -5.59 -13.33 -20.72
CA MET A 47 -6.31 -12.79 -19.57
C MET A 47 -7.83 -13.02 -19.67
N GLN A 48 -8.46 -13.39 -18.55
CA GLN A 48 -9.92 -13.56 -18.43
C GLN A 48 -10.59 -12.38 -17.72
N THR A 49 -9.93 -11.79 -16.73
CA THR A 49 -10.49 -10.76 -15.85
C THR A 49 -9.56 -9.56 -15.78
N SER A 50 -9.98 -8.47 -16.44
CA SER A 50 -9.28 -7.18 -16.39
C SER A 50 -9.47 -6.47 -15.05
N ALA A 51 -8.46 -5.73 -14.62
CA ALA A 51 -8.50 -4.87 -13.46
C ALA A 51 -9.60 -3.79 -13.58
N ASP A 52 -9.90 -3.32 -14.79
CA ASP A 52 -10.93 -2.30 -15.03
C ASP A 52 -12.37 -2.83 -14.86
N SER A 53 -12.56 -4.16 -14.86
CA SER A 53 -13.86 -4.77 -14.56
C SER A 53 -14.21 -4.81 -13.08
N ILE A 54 -13.21 -4.59 -12.21
CA ILE A 54 -13.39 -4.60 -10.76
C ILE A 54 -13.64 -3.16 -10.29
N PRO A 55 -14.69 -2.88 -9.50
CA PRO A 55 -14.94 -1.53 -8.98
C PRO A 55 -13.77 -0.99 -8.15
N VAL A 56 -13.56 0.32 -8.17
CA VAL A 56 -12.59 1.00 -7.30
C VAL A 56 -13.01 0.84 -5.84
N ALA A 57 -12.09 0.38 -4.99
CA ALA A 57 -12.30 0.32 -3.56
C ALA A 57 -11.98 1.67 -2.91
N THR A 58 -12.82 2.08 -1.96
CA THR A 58 -12.60 3.28 -1.15
C THR A 58 -12.52 2.91 0.32
N THR A 59 -11.80 3.69 1.11
CA THR A 59 -11.76 3.49 2.55
C THR A 59 -13.18 3.68 3.14
N PRO A 60 -13.69 2.72 3.94
CA PRO A 60 -14.97 2.88 4.64
C PRO A 60 -14.98 4.10 5.56
N GLU A 61 -16.16 4.65 5.85
CA GLU A 61 -16.28 5.74 6.83
C GLU A 61 -15.71 5.30 8.19
N GLY A 62 -14.78 6.10 8.74
CA GLY A 62 -14.07 5.77 9.98
C GLY A 62 -12.88 4.81 9.80
N GLY A 63 -12.60 4.37 8.57
CA GLY A 63 -11.58 3.38 8.25
C GLY A 63 -12.08 1.94 8.35
N TRP A 64 -11.33 0.99 7.81
CA TRP A 64 -11.58 -0.44 8.10
C TRP A 64 -11.18 -0.75 9.55
N GLY A 65 -11.93 -1.66 10.19
CA GLY A 65 -11.83 -1.97 11.62
C GLY A 65 -10.65 -2.87 11.99
N GLU A 66 -10.88 -3.89 12.83
CA GLU A 66 -9.81 -4.82 13.24
C GLU A 66 -9.55 -5.91 12.20
N THR A 67 -10.55 -6.20 11.36
CA THR A 67 -10.46 -7.22 10.31
C THR A 67 -9.95 -6.60 9.01
N TRP A 68 -8.92 -7.22 8.44
CA TRP A 68 -8.41 -6.85 7.12
C TRP A 68 -9.50 -7.04 6.05
N PRO A 69 -9.75 -6.04 5.20
CA PRO A 69 -10.59 -6.22 4.03
C PRO A 69 -10.06 -7.34 3.13
N ALA A 70 -10.97 -8.09 2.50
CA ALA A 70 -10.59 -9.08 1.49
C ALA A 70 -9.74 -8.45 0.37
N PRO A 71 -8.88 -9.21 -0.33
CA PRO A 71 -8.15 -8.69 -1.48
C PRO A 71 -9.11 -8.13 -2.54
N VAL A 72 -8.90 -6.87 -2.92
CA VAL A 72 -9.76 -6.15 -3.87
C VAL A 72 -9.60 -6.71 -5.28
N LEU A 73 -8.38 -7.08 -5.66
CA LEU A 73 -8.05 -7.63 -6.98
C LEU A 73 -8.11 -9.16 -7.01
N ALA A 74 -8.77 -9.79 -6.04
CA ALA A 74 -8.96 -11.23 -6.03
C ALA A 74 -9.61 -11.71 -7.34
N GLY A 75 -8.95 -12.64 -8.03
CA GLY A 75 -9.42 -13.20 -9.31
C GLY A 75 -9.13 -12.34 -10.55
N CYS A 76 -8.46 -11.20 -10.40
CA CYS A 76 -7.91 -10.46 -11.53
C CYS A 76 -6.62 -11.13 -12.03
N ASP A 77 -6.55 -11.41 -13.33
CA ASP A 77 -5.39 -12.03 -13.96
C ASP A 77 -4.71 -11.10 -14.98
N GLU A 78 -5.03 -9.79 -14.98
CA GLU A 78 -4.40 -8.83 -15.88
C GLU A 78 -2.88 -8.74 -15.62
N PRO A 79 -2.03 -9.08 -16.60
CA PRO A 79 -0.58 -9.04 -16.43
C PRO A 79 -0.12 -7.63 -16.08
N LEU A 80 0.94 -7.54 -15.25
CA LEU A 80 1.56 -6.25 -14.97
C LEU A 80 2.11 -5.64 -16.26
N VAL A 81 2.05 -4.32 -16.36
CA VAL A 81 2.74 -3.61 -17.44
C VAL A 81 4.25 -3.64 -17.21
N ASP A 82 5.03 -3.59 -18.29
CA ASP A 82 6.50 -3.73 -18.25
C ASP A 82 7.18 -2.74 -17.29
N GLU A 83 6.65 -1.53 -17.14
CA GLU A 83 7.24 -0.52 -16.26
C GLU A 83 6.96 -0.76 -14.75
N ALA A 84 6.02 -1.65 -14.42
CA ALA A 84 5.59 -1.88 -13.05
C ALA A 84 6.55 -2.84 -12.32
N PRO A 85 7.11 -2.44 -11.17
CA PRO A 85 7.71 -3.42 -10.27
C PRO A 85 6.63 -4.33 -9.70
N ASP A 86 6.97 -5.61 -9.49
CA ASP A 86 6.11 -6.55 -8.77
C ASP A 86 6.26 -6.38 -7.25
N LEU A 87 5.45 -5.49 -6.70
CA LEU A 87 5.36 -5.18 -5.27
C LEU A 87 4.29 -6.03 -4.55
N ARG A 88 3.59 -6.94 -5.24
CA ARG A 88 2.44 -7.67 -4.69
C ARG A 88 2.81 -8.48 -3.47
N GLY A 89 2.04 -8.41 -2.39
CA GLY A 89 2.22 -9.19 -1.17
C GLY A 89 2.02 -8.39 0.12
N VAL A 90 2.23 -9.03 1.27
CA VAL A 90 2.19 -8.38 2.58
C VAL A 90 3.60 -8.02 3.01
N TRP A 91 3.79 -6.77 3.44
CA TRP A 91 5.10 -6.20 3.77
C TRP A 91 5.08 -5.60 5.16
N LYS A 92 6.16 -5.81 5.92
CA LYS A 92 6.37 -5.21 7.25
C LYS A 92 7.64 -4.38 7.26
N VAL A 93 7.57 -3.15 7.76
CA VAL A 93 8.76 -2.33 8.01
C VAL A 93 9.58 -2.93 9.12
N VAL A 94 10.83 -3.29 8.79
CA VAL A 94 11.82 -3.85 9.72
C VAL A 94 12.94 -2.86 10.04
N ASP A 95 13.10 -1.80 9.23
CA ASP A 95 14.06 -0.72 9.47
C ASP A 95 13.48 0.64 9.03
N GLY A 96 13.77 1.68 9.81
CA GLY A 96 13.34 3.06 9.57
C GLY A 96 12.33 3.63 10.58
N PRO A 97 11.83 4.86 10.36
CA PRO A 97 10.98 5.55 11.33
C PRO A 97 9.58 4.94 11.56
N PHE A 98 9.16 4.02 10.68
CA PHE A 98 7.86 3.34 10.71
C PHE A 98 7.96 1.84 11.00
N VAL A 99 9.00 1.38 11.71
CA VAL A 99 9.14 -0.03 12.14
C VAL A 99 7.84 -0.54 12.75
N GLY A 100 7.40 -1.72 12.29
CA GLY A 100 6.13 -2.33 12.69
C GLY A 100 4.95 -2.03 11.77
N HIS A 101 5.06 -1.03 10.88
CA HIS A 101 4.04 -0.78 9.86
C HIS A 101 3.87 -1.98 8.92
N ILE A 102 2.61 -2.33 8.64
CA ILE A 102 2.25 -3.42 7.71
C ILE A 102 1.38 -2.88 6.59
N GLU A 103 1.70 -3.25 5.35
CA GLU A 103 0.86 -2.97 4.17
C GLU A 103 0.69 -4.22 3.31
N ARG A 104 -0.51 -4.43 2.78
CA ARG A 104 -0.78 -5.38 1.70
C ARG A 104 -0.85 -4.61 0.39
N ILE A 105 -0.07 -5.05 -0.60
CA ILE A 105 -0.07 -4.50 -1.95
C ILE A 105 -0.63 -5.54 -2.92
N GLU A 106 -1.59 -5.13 -3.73
CA GLU A 106 -2.18 -5.91 -4.82
C GLU A 106 -1.93 -5.16 -6.13
N GLN A 107 -1.65 -5.87 -7.22
CA GLN A 107 -1.42 -5.26 -8.53
C GLN A 107 -1.95 -6.14 -9.66
N ALA A 108 -2.49 -5.48 -10.68
CA ALA A 108 -2.88 -6.08 -11.95
C ALA A 108 -2.88 -4.97 -13.02
N GLY A 109 -2.25 -5.20 -14.18
CA GLY A 109 -2.03 -4.13 -15.16
C GLY A 109 -1.31 -2.92 -14.58
N ARG A 110 -1.94 -1.75 -14.66
CA ARG A 110 -1.48 -0.50 -14.02
C ARG A 110 -2.09 -0.23 -12.65
N ARG A 111 -3.02 -1.07 -12.20
CA ARG A 111 -3.76 -0.86 -10.96
C ARG A 111 -2.93 -1.33 -9.76
N VAL A 112 -2.96 -0.55 -8.70
CA VAL A 112 -2.33 -0.85 -7.42
C VAL A 112 -3.34 -0.60 -6.31
N VAL A 113 -3.54 -1.59 -5.45
CA VAL A 113 -4.33 -1.43 -4.21
C VAL A 113 -3.40 -1.61 -3.03
N ILE A 114 -3.38 -0.63 -2.13
CA ILE A 114 -2.58 -0.66 -0.91
C ILE A 114 -3.53 -0.60 0.28
N THR A 115 -3.63 -1.69 1.02
CA THR A 115 -4.41 -1.79 2.25
C THR A 115 -3.47 -1.69 3.44
N THR A 116 -3.68 -0.70 4.31
CA THR A 116 -2.86 -0.50 5.50
C THR A 116 -3.55 0.42 6.51
N THR A 117 -3.29 0.25 7.80
CA THR A 117 -3.65 1.22 8.86
C THR A 117 -5.06 1.83 8.73
N GLY A 118 -6.10 1.00 8.60
CA GLY A 118 -7.48 1.48 8.46
C GLY A 118 -7.86 2.11 7.11
N VAL A 119 -6.95 2.22 6.14
CA VAL A 119 -7.21 2.76 4.79
C VAL A 119 -7.01 1.73 3.67
N ILE A 120 -7.69 1.95 2.55
CA ILE A 120 -7.54 1.25 1.26
C ILE A 120 -7.26 2.30 0.19
N HIS A 121 -6.01 2.40 -0.26
CA HIS A 121 -5.66 3.26 -1.37
C HIS A 121 -5.67 2.45 -2.66
N ASP A 122 -6.71 2.65 -3.46
CA ASP A 122 -6.87 2.06 -4.79
C ASP A 122 -6.56 3.11 -5.86
N MET A 123 -5.68 2.77 -6.80
CA MET A 123 -5.20 3.71 -7.82
C MET A 123 -4.76 3.03 -9.10
N VAL A 124 -4.73 3.80 -10.17
CA VAL A 124 -4.13 3.44 -11.46
C VAL A 124 -2.91 4.31 -11.68
N ALA A 125 -1.76 3.68 -11.92
CA ALA A 125 -0.48 4.34 -12.03
C ALA A 125 -0.25 4.99 -13.43
N ASN A 126 -1.20 5.78 -13.92
CA ASN A 126 -1.16 6.44 -15.23
C ASN A 126 -0.71 7.92 -15.20
N GLY A 127 -0.39 8.44 -14.02
CA GLY A 127 0.06 9.82 -13.81
C GLY A 127 -1.04 10.87 -13.75
N THR A 128 -2.31 10.47 -13.63
CA THR A 128 -3.46 11.39 -13.52
C THR A 128 -4.07 11.39 -12.12
N LEU A 129 -4.79 12.47 -11.78
CA LEU A 129 -5.58 12.50 -10.54
C LEU A 129 -6.89 11.73 -10.66
N GLU A 130 -7.51 11.72 -11.84
CA GLU A 130 -8.85 11.14 -12.06
C GLU A 130 -8.93 9.67 -11.63
N ARG A 131 -7.92 8.87 -12.00
CA ARG A 131 -7.81 7.47 -11.61
C ARG A 131 -6.72 7.24 -10.55
N GLY A 132 -6.25 8.31 -9.91
CA GLY A 132 -5.30 8.25 -8.81
C GLY A 132 -5.96 7.85 -7.50
N VAL A 133 -5.25 7.98 -6.38
CA VAL A 133 -5.86 7.79 -5.06
C VAL A 133 -6.79 8.97 -4.80
N ASN A 134 -8.10 8.73 -4.82
CA ASN A 134 -9.14 9.70 -4.45
C ASN A 134 -9.94 9.11 -3.29
N ASP A 135 -9.47 9.36 -2.08
CA ASP A 135 -9.90 8.63 -0.88
C ASP A 135 -9.72 9.52 0.37
N VAL A 136 -9.65 8.94 1.56
CA VAL A 136 -9.27 9.62 2.81
C VAL A 136 -7.91 9.18 3.34
N ASP A 137 -7.23 10.06 4.06
CA ASP A 137 -6.06 9.73 4.85
C ASP A 137 -6.45 9.00 6.17
N PRO A 138 -5.48 8.45 6.93
CA PRO A 138 -5.77 7.77 8.20
C PRO A 138 -6.40 8.64 9.30
N THR A 139 -6.58 9.94 9.06
CA THR A 139 -7.29 10.88 9.96
C THR A 139 -8.65 11.31 9.40
N GLY A 140 -9.10 10.72 8.29
CA GLY A 140 -10.36 11.04 7.61
C GLY A 140 -10.29 12.26 6.68
N GLY A 141 -9.10 12.82 6.44
CA GLY A 141 -8.92 13.95 5.55
C GLY A 141 -8.92 13.53 4.08
N ALA A 142 -9.70 14.20 3.23
CA ALA A 142 -9.72 13.87 1.80
C ALA A 142 -8.33 14.01 1.15
N VAL A 143 -7.94 13.01 0.36
CA VAL A 143 -6.70 12.97 -0.42
C VAL A 143 -7.00 12.81 -1.90
N SER A 144 -6.16 13.45 -2.73
CA SER A 144 -6.12 13.26 -4.17
C SER A 144 -4.66 13.15 -4.60
N VAL A 145 -4.26 12.03 -5.18
CA VAL A 145 -2.85 11.68 -5.43
C VAL A 145 -2.72 11.01 -6.79
N ALA A 146 -1.91 11.57 -7.67
CA ALA A 146 -1.57 10.89 -8.92
C ALA A 146 -0.51 9.82 -8.65
N ALA A 147 -0.61 8.66 -9.30
CA ALA A 147 0.37 7.58 -9.20
C ALA A 147 1.00 7.32 -10.56
N ARG A 148 2.28 6.96 -10.62
CA ARG A 148 2.98 6.59 -11.86
C ARG A 148 4.03 5.53 -11.57
N PHE A 149 4.21 4.58 -12.48
CA PHE A 149 5.41 3.76 -12.52
C PHE A 149 6.53 4.46 -13.27
N ASN A 150 7.72 4.48 -12.68
CA ASN A 150 8.88 5.18 -13.20
C ASN A 150 10.14 4.39 -12.86
N ASP A 151 10.78 3.79 -13.85
CA ASP A 151 12.01 3.00 -13.71
C ASP A 151 11.94 1.94 -12.58
N GLY A 152 10.90 1.09 -12.59
CA GLY A 152 10.73 0.04 -11.58
C GLY A 152 10.34 0.57 -10.19
N ARG A 153 9.81 1.80 -10.11
CA ARG A 153 9.34 2.43 -8.87
C ARG A 153 7.91 2.93 -9.01
N LEU A 154 7.08 2.69 -8.00
CA LEU A 154 5.78 3.33 -7.86
C LEU A 154 5.97 4.71 -7.20
N ASP A 155 5.64 5.77 -7.91
CA ASP A 155 5.74 7.16 -7.49
C ASP A 155 4.35 7.78 -7.26
N LEU A 156 4.14 8.41 -6.11
CA LEU A 156 2.90 9.09 -5.75
C LEU A 156 3.13 10.60 -5.61
N PHE A 157 2.25 11.37 -6.24
CA PHE A 157 2.29 12.82 -6.38
C PHE A 157 1.01 13.42 -5.78
N PRO A 158 0.99 13.73 -4.46
CA PRO A 158 -0.16 14.36 -3.82
C PRO A 158 -0.55 15.66 -4.54
N ASN A 159 -1.82 15.83 -4.87
CA ASN A 159 -2.36 16.93 -5.65
C ASN A 159 -1.61 17.18 -6.98
N ASN A 160 -1.06 16.12 -7.60
CA ASN A 160 -0.29 16.16 -8.83
C ASN A 160 0.90 17.14 -8.78
N MET A 161 1.58 17.19 -7.64
CA MET A 161 2.81 17.97 -7.49
C MET A 161 3.89 17.50 -8.46
N ARG A 162 4.88 18.37 -8.74
CA ARG A 162 5.98 18.08 -9.67
C ARG A 162 6.92 16.96 -9.20
N ARG A 163 7.02 16.71 -7.89
CA ARG A 163 7.92 15.71 -7.31
C ARG A 163 7.11 14.66 -6.56
N ALA A 164 7.52 13.41 -6.69
CA ALA A 164 6.97 12.33 -5.89
C ALA A 164 7.25 12.57 -4.41
N VAL A 165 6.24 12.36 -3.57
CA VAL A 165 6.35 12.50 -2.11
C VAL A 165 6.38 11.13 -1.45
N VAL A 166 5.76 10.13 -2.08
CA VAL A 166 5.82 8.73 -1.63
C VAL A 166 6.37 7.89 -2.78
N THR A 167 7.33 7.02 -2.49
CA THR A 167 7.88 6.12 -3.51
C THR A 167 8.04 4.71 -2.96
N ARG A 168 7.83 3.69 -3.78
CA ARG A 168 8.10 2.27 -3.46
C ARG A 168 8.86 1.59 -4.59
N TYR A 169 9.95 0.91 -4.26
CA TYR A 169 10.73 0.10 -5.20
C TYR A 169 11.37 -1.09 -4.47
N LEU A 170 11.74 -2.12 -5.22
CA LEU A 170 12.49 -3.26 -4.69
C LEU A 170 14.00 -2.99 -4.66
N ASP A 171 14.66 -3.45 -3.61
CA ASP A 171 16.11 -3.44 -3.42
C ASP A 171 16.53 -4.82 -2.91
N GLY A 172 16.76 -5.75 -3.85
CA GLY A 172 16.83 -7.18 -3.58
C GLY A 172 15.47 -7.73 -3.18
N ASP A 173 15.44 -8.51 -2.10
CA ASP A 173 14.22 -9.12 -1.56
C ASP A 173 13.41 -8.19 -0.64
N GLU A 174 13.91 -6.97 -0.40
CA GLU A 174 13.27 -5.97 0.44
C GLU A 174 12.64 -4.87 -0.40
N MET A 175 11.53 -4.31 0.08
CA MET A 175 10.93 -3.11 -0.49
C MET A 175 11.43 -1.88 0.25
N VAL A 176 11.86 -0.86 -0.49
CA VAL A 176 12.13 0.47 0.07
C VAL A 176 10.91 1.35 -0.12
N TRP A 177 10.30 1.74 1.00
CA TRP A 177 9.23 2.74 1.03
C TRP A 177 9.76 4.06 1.55
N ARG A 178 9.67 5.10 0.73
CA ARG A 178 9.94 6.48 1.16
C ARG A 178 8.64 7.23 1.36
N TYR A 179 8.51 7.89 2.50
CA TYR A 179 7.45 8.83 2.79
C TYR A 179 8.02 10.19 3.18
N GLY A 180 8.01 11.12 2.23
CA GLY A 180 8.70 12.40 2.35
C GLY A 180 10.21 12.19 2.61
N PRO A 181 10.75 12.69 3.74
CA PRO A 181 12.17 12.53 4.07
C PRO A 181 12.50 11.15 4.65
N TYR A 182 11.49 10.35 5.03
CA TYR A 182 11.70 9.09 5.74
C TYR A 182 11.89 7.95 4.77
N ARG A 183 12.97 7.18 4.96
CA ARG A 183 13.24 5.93 4.25
C ARG A 183 12.98 4.78 5.20
N ASN A 184 12.23 3.79 4.73
CA ASN A 184 11.92 2.55 5.45
C ASN A 184 12.30 1.35 4.57
N ARG A 185 12.73 0.26 5.19
CA ARG A 185 12.93 -1.04 4.52
C ARG A 185 11.91 -2.03 5.04
N LEU A 186 11.26 -2.72 4.11
CA LEU A 186 10.22 -3.70 4.40
C LEU A 186 10.66 -5.08 3.94
N ARG A 187 10.34 -6.07 4.77
CA ARG A 187 10.42 -7.48 4.39
C ARG A 187 9.04 -7.99 4.06
N ARG A 188 9.00 -8.86 3.07
CA ARG A 188 7.79 -9.61 2.71
C ARG A 188 7.48 -10.59 3.84
N LEU A 189 6.24 -10.63 4.29
CA LEU A 189 5.75 -11.60 5.25
C LEU A 189 5.28 -12.86 4.52
N GLU A 190 5.54 -14.01 5.13
CA GLU A 190 4.95 -15.27 4.72
C GLU A 190 3.56 -15.44 5.34
N ALA A 191 2.73 -16.26 4.71
CA ALA A 191 1.45 -16.63 5.30
C ALA A 191 1.67 -17.30 6.67
N PRO A 192 0.87 -16.99 7.70
CA PRO A 192 0.90 -17.72 8.94
C PRO A 192 0.67 -19.20 8.64
N THR A 193 1.67 -20.04 8.89
CA THR A 193 1.47 -21.48 9.01
C THR A 193 0.86 -21.76 10.38
N ASP A 194 -0.03 -22.74 10.50
CA ASP A 194 -0.76 -23.06 11.74
C ASP A 194 0.14 -23.20 13.00
N GLY A 195 1.44 -23.45 12.85
CA GLY A 195 2.42 -23.54 13.95
C GLY A 195 3.15 -22.24 14.34
N VAL A 196 3.11 -21.16 13.55
CA VAL A 196 3.83 -19.88 13.79
C VAL A 196 2.97 -18.83 14.49
N GLN A 197 1.64 -18.99 14.41
CA GLN A 197 0.68 -18.12 15.09
C GLN A 197 0.86 -18.12 16.63
N THR A 198 1.33 -19.22 17.20
CA THR A 198 1.61 -19.36 18.63
C THR A 198 2.86 -18.60 19.10
N GLU A 199 3.82 -18.32 18.22
CA GLU A 199 5.05 -17.56 18.56
C GLU A 199 4.82 -16.05 18.42
N LEU A 200 4.12 -15.61 17.36
CA LEU A 200 3.81 -14.19 17.15
C LEU A 200 2.82 -13.60 18.17
N LEU A 201 1.91 -14.44 18.71
CA LEU A 201 1.03 -14.03 19.80
C LEU A 201 1.79 -13.88 21.13
N LYS A 202 2.86 -14.66 21.37
CA LYS A 202 3.69 -14.54 22.58
C LYS A 202 4.53 -13.26 22.57
N GLU A 203 5.07 -12.84 21.42
CA GLU A 203 5.80 -11.56 21.32
C GLU A 203 4.89 -10.33 21.54
N ALA A 204 3.58 -10.46 21.31
CA ALA A 204 2.61 -9.39 21.53
C ALA A 204 2.15 -9.27 23.00
N ASP A 205 2.24 -10.35 23.77
CA ASP A 205 1.89 -10.37 25.21
C ASP A 205 3.08 -9.99 26.13
N ASP A 206 4.32 -9.98 25.60
CA ASP A 206 5.55 -9.67 26.34
C ASP A 206 6.04 -8.19 26.17
N VAL A 207 5.19 -7.28 25.66
CA VAL A 207 5.48 -5.82 25.53
C VAL A 207 4.47 -4.95 26.27
#